data_AF-A0A534X6R7-F1
#
_entry.id   AF-A0A534X6R7-F1
#
_cell.length_a   1.000
_cell.length_b   1.000
_cell.length_c   1.000
_cell.angle_alpha   90.00
_cell.angle_beta   90.00
_cell.angle_gamma   90.00
#
_symmetry.space_group_name_H-M   'P 1'
#
loop_
_entity.id
_entity.type
_entity.pdbx_description
1 polymer ?
#
loop_
_entity_poly.entity_id
_entity_poly.type
_entity_poly.pdbx_seq_one_letter_code
_entity_poly.pdbx_strand_id
1 'polypeptide(L)'
;MERTGTVGLVVVGLGGVGSSLLTGVLAARAHLVHPFGSLAEGGGSGRAPGFGPSPLRAAAPLAELGDLALGAFEVREDDPYRAALRAGLISRSLVDELRPELRKIH
;
A
#
# COMPACT_ATOMS: atom_id res chain seq x y z
N MET A 1 -14.43 18.39 -8.30
CA MET A 1 -13.55 17.80 -7.26
C MET A 1 -12.13 18.08 -7.71
N GLU A 2 -11.41 18.92 -6.97
CA GLU A 2 -10.02 19.26 -7.27
C GLU A 2 -9.20 17.96 -7.22
N ARG A 3 -8.50 17.61 -8.31
CA ARG A 3 -7.63 16.43 -8.27
C ARG A 3 -6.45 16.78 -7.38
N THR A 4 -6.34 16.12 -6.24
CA THR A 4 -5.08 15.99 -5.53
C THR A 4 -4.04 15.51 -6.53
N GLY A 5 -2.99 16.31 -6.76
CA GLY A 5 -1.91 15.92 -7.66
C GLY A 5 -1.21 14.63 -7.19
N THR A 6 -0.34 14.09 -8.02
CA THR A 6 0.44 12.89 -7.68
C THR A 6 1.19 13.07 -6.36
N VAL A 7 1.02 12.14 -5.43
CA VAL A 7 1.69 12.17 -4.12
C VAL A 7 2.84 11.17 -4.11
N GLY A 8 4.05 11.61 -3.81
CA GLY A 8 5.19 10.69 -3.65
C GLY A 8 5.12 9.92 -2.33
N LEU A 9 5.16 8.59 -2.39
CA LEU A 9 5.39 7.70 -1.25
C LEU A 9 6.72 6.98 -1.45
N VAL A 10 7.75 7.42 -0.73
CA VAL A 10 9.08 6.80 -0.76
C VAL A 10 9.32 6.04 0.55
N VAL A 11 9.48 4.73 0.44
CA VAL A 11 9.72 3.84 1.59
C VAL A 11 11.23 3.66 1.79
N VAL A 12 11.76 4.10 2.93
CA VAL A 12 13.18 3.90 3.29
C VAL A 12 13.26 2.69 4.23
N GLY A 13 13.88 1.61 3.76
CA GLY A 13 13.91 0.31 4.40
C GLY A 13 12.71 -0.55 3.98
N LEU A 14 12.97 -1.54 3.11
CA LEU A 14 11.94 -2.45 2.64
C LEU A 14 11.59 -3.47 3.72
N GLY A 15 12.58 -4.17 4.29
CA GLY A 15 12.39 -5.09 5.41
C GLY A 15 11.11 -5.95 5.33
N GLY A 16 10.42 -6.14 6.46
CA GLY A 16 9.09 -6.75 6.47
C GLY A 16 7.94 -5.75 6.28
N VAL A 17 8.06 -4.56 6.85
CA VAL A 17 6.99 -3.55 6.84
C VAL A 17 6.91 -2.83 5.50
N GLY A 18 8.04 -2.33 4.98
CA GLY A 18 8.08 -1.56 3.74
C GLY A 18 7.67 -2.37 2.52
N SER A 19 8.17 -3.60 2.38
CA SER A 19 7.78 -4.50 1.30
C SER A 19 6.29 -4.86 1.37
N SER A 20 5.76 -5.07 2.57
CA SER A 20 4.35 -5.39 2.77
C SER A 20 3.45 -4.19 2.48
N LEU A 21 3.86 -2.98 2.85
CA LEU A 21 3.17 -1.74 2.53
C LEU A 21 3.06 -1.55 1.01
N LEU A 22 4.18 -1.62 0.29
CA LEU A 22 4.21 -1.45 -1.17
C LEU A 22 3.38 -2.53 -1.88
N THR A 23 3.52 -3.78 -1.45
CA THR A 23 2.74 -4.90 -2.01
C THR A 23 1.25 -4.72 -1.73
N GLY A 24 0.87 -4.33 -0.51
CA GLY A 24 -0.54 -4.10 -0.13
C GLY A 24 -1.17 -2.95 -0.89
N VAL A 25 -0.44 -1.85 -1.11
CA VAL A 25 -0.91 -0.73 -1.93
C VAL A 25 -1.12 -1.16 -3.37
N LEU A 26 -0.16 -1.87 -3.98
CA LEU A 26 -0.29 -2.37 -5.35
C LEU A 26 -1.44 -3.38 -5.50
N ALA A 27 -1.59 -4.29 -4.53
CA ALA A 27 -2.68 -5.27 -4.51
C ALA A 27 -4.06 -4.58 -4.43
N ALA A 28 -4.19 -3.57 -3.57
CA ALA A 28 -5.43 -2.82 -3.42
C ALA A 28 -5.75 -1.99 -4.68
N ARG A 29 -4.74 -1.35 -5.30
CA ARG A 29 -4.90 -0.65 -6.59
C ARG A 29 -5.37 -1.57 -7.70
N ALA A 30 -4.83 -2.79 -7.75
CA ALA A 30 -5.18 -3.80 -8.73
C ALA A 30 -6.49 -4.54 -8.40
N HIS A 31 -7.19 -4.13 -7.33
CA HIS A 31 -8.41 -4.77 -6.84
C HIS A 31 -8.26 -6.27 -6.52
N LEU A 32 -7.02 -6.73 -6.25
CA LEU A 32 -6.73 -8.11 -5.87
C LEU A 32 -7.09 -8.39 -4.40
N VAL A 33 -7.14 -7.33 -3.59
CA VAL A 33 -7.52 -7.40 -2.18
C VAL A 33 -8.40 -6.23 -1.80
N HIS A 34 -9.22 -6.42 -0.77
CA HIS A 34 -9.85 -5.31 -0.08
C HIS A 34 -8.87 -4.72 0.94
N PRO A 35 -8.76 -3.38 1.07
CA PRO A 35 -7.77 -2.72 1.94
C PRO A 35 -8.20 -2.73 3.42
N PHE A 36 -8.52 -3.92 3.95
CA PHE A 36 -8.89 -4.10 5.35
C PHE A 36 -7.81 -3.59 6.31
N GLY A 37 -8.23 -2.99 7.41
CA GLY A 37 -7.33 -2.40 8.41
C GLY A 37 -6.86 -0.98 8.08
N SER A 38 -7.06 -0.50 6.86
CA SER A 38 -6.88 0.93 6.56
C SER A 38 -8.08 1.73 7.05
N LEU A 39 -7.85 2.67 7.98
CA LEU A 39 -8.89 3.59 8.43
C LEU A 39 -9.41 4.46 7.28
N ALA A 40 -8.51 4.84 6.36
CA ALA A 40 -8.82 5.68 5.21
C ALA A 40 -9.61 4.94 4.14
N GLU A 41 -9.28 3.67 3.85
CA GLU A 41 -9.82 2.93 2.71
C GLU A 41 -10.89 1.88 3.07
N GLY A 42 -10.78 1.21 4.21
CA GLY A 42 -11.40 -0.11 4.40
C GLY A 42 -12.15 -0.34 5.71
N GLY A 43 -12.30 0.64 6.61
CA GLY A 43 -13.05 0.36 7.84
C GLY A 43 -13.37 1.47 8.84
N GLY A 44 -12.96 2.73 8.62
CA GLY A 44 -13.20 3.78 9.62
C GLY A 44 -12.59 3.43 10.99
N SER A 45 -12.90 4.20 12.05
CA SER A 45 -12.35 3.89 13.39
C SER A 45 -13.08 2.75 14.10
N GLY A 46 -14.29 2.36 13.64
CA GLY A 46 -15.07 1.15 13.96
C GLY A 46 -15.36 0.81 15.44
N ARG A 47 -14.67 1.46 16.38
CA ARG A 47 -14.64 1.19 17.83
C ARG A 47 -14.83 2.45 18.66
N ALA A 48 -14.70 3.64 18.07
CA ALA A 48 -14.90 4.90 18.79
C ALA A 48 -16.40 5.29 18.80
N PRO A 49 -16.96 5.67 19.96
CA PRO A 49 -18.34 6.19 20.01
C PRO A 49 -18.53 7.36 19.06
N GLY A 50 -19.56 7.30 18.20
CA GLY A 50 -19.84 8.32 17.19
C GLY A 50 -19.16 8.12 15.83
N PHE A 51 -18.28 7.11 15.68
CA PHE A 51 -17.65 6.78 14.41
C PHE A 51 -18.06 5.37 13.94
N GLY A 52 -18.47 5.26 12.67
CA GLY A 52 -18.92 4.02 12.06
C GLY A 52 -17.82 3.24 11.31
N PRO A 53 -18.18 2.12 10.67
CA PRO A 53 -17.26 1.31 9.86
C PRO A 53 -16.92 1.94 8.49
N SER A 54 -17.44 3.14 8.22
CA SER A 54 -17.24 3.82 6.94
C SER A 54 -15.81 4.34 6.80
N PRO A 55 -15.17 4.19 5.62
CA PRO A 55 -13.83 4.71 5.37
C PRO A 55 -13.71 6.22 5.65
N LEU A 56 -12.62 6.64 6.30
CA LEU A 56 -12.40 8.06 6.64
C LEU A 56 -12.16 8.95 5.41
N ARG A 57 -11.85 8.37 4.25
CA ARG A 57 -11.70 9.10 2.98
C ARG A 57 -12.91 9.94 2.61
N ALA A 58 -14.12 9.57 3.02
CA ALA A 58 -15.32 10.37 2.77
C ALA A 58 -15.37 11.68 3.60
N ALA A 59 -14.54 11.81 4.64
CA ALA A 59 -14.54 12.93 5.57
C ALA A 59 -13.50 14.03 5.24
N ALA A 60 -12.58 13.80 4.29
CA ALA A 60 -11.52 14.75 3.92
C ALA A 60 -11.00 14.49 2.50
N PRO A 61 -10.46 15.50 1.80
CA PRO A 61 -9.88 15.31 0.46
C PRO A 61 -8.50 14.63 0.54
N LEU A 62 -8.50 13.30 0.64
CA LEU A 62 -7.28 12.48 0.65
C LEU A 62 -6.93 12.03 -0.77
N ALA A 63 -5.63 11.97 -1.10
CA ALA A 63 -5.17 11.37 -2.35
C ALA A 63 -5.61 9.91 -2.48
N GLU A 64 -6.06 9.49 -3.65
CA GLU A 64 -6.44 8.09 -3.89
C GLU A 64 -5.22 7.17 -3.81
N LEU A 65 -5.45 5.88 -3.52
CA LEU A 65 -4.36 4.91 -3.62
C LEU A 65 -3.72 4.96 -5.00
N GLY A 66 -4.49 5.16 -6.08
CA GLY A 66 -3.97 5.30 -7.45
C GLY A 66 -3.14 6.56 -7.70
N ASP A 67 -3.26 7.59 -6.87
CA ASP A 67 -2.55 8.86 -7.03
C ASP A 67 -1.11 8.81 -6.48
N LEU A 68 -0.72 7.75 -5.76
CA LEU A 68 0.63 7.68 -5.19
C LEU A 68 1.67 7.27 -6.25
N ALA A 69 2.75 8.03 -6.37
CA ALA A 69 3.98 7.58 -7.04
C ALA A 69 4.83 6.84 -6.01
N LEU A 70 5.12 5.56 -6.27
CA LEU A 70 5.82 4.69 -5.33
C LEU A 70 7.33 4.67 -5.60
N GLY A 71 8.13 4.88 -4.56
CA GLY A 71 9.59 4.73 -4.57
C GLY A 71 10.07 3.95 -3.35
N ALA A 72 11.31 3.46 -3.40
CA ALA A 72 11.90 2.72 -2.28
C ALA A 72 13.42 2.81 -2.21
N PHE A 73 13.95 3.08 -1.02
CA PHE A 73 15.37 2.93 -0.74
C PHE A 73 15.62 1.73 0.17
N GLU A 74 16.59 0.89 -0.18
CA GLU A 74 17.05 -0.23 0.64
C GLU A 74 18.57 -0.31 0.54
N VAL A 75 19.25 -0.62 1.65
CA VAL A 75 20.72 -0.73 1.68
C VAL A 75 21.20 -2.00 1.00
N ARG A 76 20.33 -3.01 0.93
CA ARG A 76 20.55 -4.25 0.20
C ARG A 76 20.18 -4.07 -1.27
N GLU A 77 20.79 -4.86 -2.15
CA GLU A 77 20.41 -4.96 -3.57
C GLU A 77 19.10 -5.75 -3.80
N ASP A 78 18.09 -5.45 -2.98
CA ASP A 78 16.76 -6.03 -3.04
C ASP A 78 15.80 -4.98 -3.65
N ASP A 79 15.08 -5.38 -4.71
CA ASP A 79 13.85 -4.71 -5.11
C ASP A 79 12.70 -5.09 -4.14
N PRO A 80 11.57 -4.36 -4.13
CA PRO A 80 10.42 -4.69 -3.27
C PRO A 80 9.90 -6.11 -3.42
N TYR A 81 10.02 -6.73 -4.61
CA TYR A 81 9.63 -8.12 -4.83
C TYR A 81 10.55 -9.08 -4.04
N ARG A 82 11.87 -8.94 -4.16
CA ARG A 82 12.86 -9.74 -3.42
C ARG A 82 12.71 -9.53 -1.92
N ALA A 83 12.49 -8.29 -1.48
CA ALA A 83 12.24 -7.98 -0.08
C ALA A 83 10.97 -8.68 0.44
N ALA A 84 9.87 -8.63 -0.31
CA ALA A 84 8.61 -9.29 0.07
C ALA A 84 8.76 -10.83 0.15
N LEU A 85 9.46 -11.44 -0.81
CA LEU A 85 9.76 -12.87 -0.77
C LEU A 85 10.61 -13.26 0.44
N ARG A 86 11.60 -12.44 0.78
CA ARG A 86 12.47 -12.65 1.94
C ARG A 86 11.71 -12.49 3.25
N ALA A 87 10.80 -11.52 3.32
CA ALA A 87 9.99 -11.25 4.50
C ALA A 87 8.96 -12.37 4.77
N GLY A 88 8.38 -12.94 3.71
CA GLY A 88 7.44 -14.07 3.83
C GLY A 88 6.12 -13.73 4.54
N LEU A 89 5.75 -12.45 4.61
CA LEU A 89 4.55 -11.98 5.31
C LEU A 89 3.28 -11.96 4.44
N ILE A 90 3.46 -11.99 3.11
CA ILE A 90 2.36 -11.99 2.12
C ILE A 90 2.43 -13.30 1.33
N SER A 91 1.26 -13.81 0.92
CA SER A 91 1.19 -15.04 0.15
C SER A 91 2.03 -14.95 -1.13
N ARG A 92 2.78 -16.02 -1.40
CA ARG A 92 3.71 -16.07 -2.53
C ARG A 92 3.01 -15.81 -3.87
N SER A 93 1.80 -16.36 -4.05
CA SER A 93 1.01 -16.18 -5.27
C SER A 93 0.70 -14.71 -5.55
N LEU A 94 0.29 -13.95 -4.53
CA LEU A 94 -0.02 -12.53 -4.67
C LEU A 94 1.23 -11.70 -4.97
N VAL A 95 2.36 -12.02 -4.31
CA VAL A 95 3.64 -11.36 -4.58
C VAL A 95 4.13 -11.64 -6.01
N ASP A 96 3.95 -12.87 -6.51
CA ASP A 96 4.31 -13.24 -7.88
C ASP A 96 3.40 -12.59 -8.93
N GLU A 97 2.10 -12.44 -8.65
CA GLU A 97 1.16 -11.72 -9.50
C GLU A 97 1.54 -10.24 -9.66
N LEU A 98 2.02 -9.62 -8.57
CA LEU A 98 2.47 -8.21 -8.56
C LEU A 98 3.93 -8.01 -8.96
N ARG A 99 4.65 -9.07 -9.32
CA ARG A 99 6.09 -9.04 -9.61
C ARG A 99 6.50 -7.94 -10.61
N PRO A 100 5.81 -7.74 -11.76
CA PRO A 100 6.23 -6.72 -12.73
C PRO A 100 6.21 -5.30 -12.15
N GLU A 101 5.23 -5.00 -11.30
CA GLU A 101 5.08 -3.66 -10.69
C GLU A 101 6.04 -3.47 -9.51
N LEU A 102 6.18 -4.49 -8.66
CA LEU A 102 7.10 -4.46 -7.53
C LEU A 102 8.56 -4.25 -7.98
N ARG A 103 8.95 -4.80 -9.14
CA ARG A 103 10.31 -4.67 -9.68
C ARG A 103 10.62 -3.32 -10.31
N LYS A 104 9.61 -2.47 -10.57
CA LYS A 104 9.80 -1.13 -11.14
C LYS A 104 10.08 -0.07 -10.07
N ILE A 105 9.88 -0.40 -8.80
CA ILE A 105 10.01 0.53 -7.68
C ILE A 105 11.47 0.54 -7.21
N HIS A 106 12.07 1.73 -7.18
CA HIS A 106 13.46 2.01 -6.80
C HIS A 106 13.56 3.33 -6.02
#